data_AF-A0A2G8SMM7-F1
#
_entry.id   AF-A0A2G8SMM7-F1
#
_cell.length_a   1.000
_cell.length_b   1.000
_cell.length_c   1.000
_cell.angle_alpha   90.00
_cell.angle_beta   90.00
_cell.angle_gamma   90.00
#
_symmetry.space_group_name_H-M   'P 1'
#
loop_
_entity.id
_entity.type
_entity.pdbx_description
1 polymer ?
#
loop_
_entity_poly.entity_id
_entity_poly.type
_entity_poly.pdbx_seq_one_letter_code
_entity_poly.pdbx_strand_id
1 'polypeptide(L)'
;MSHRTIVRRRRSSTAQGKHTHTISHARRGVSRKKLEIDVPAGWIDCDMPQHQLISRAQAISQYRLKPSDLRKIGYKTGVSIDGHPVRLYNERSVEGLAWDRYGGPCGLWRWLKRLYDRHISEHGDTALFATPFSYRPGREYDLTLPRPPPDPPAYDPYVGRSRRLQQVKASLPAWIWLACNAALDRTAPHDGRLEVSGSQSLSDSRKAAMQHAVRFARGYSPRDQTARPLSPWIVCLRNVLKSAPKLPPRRAWGARVDDLEFFEAPGHRRGHGHYEWSGAYTERVLKALRDVLIAHVDRQTIRQYVLWEIYDAYSGSLGCGIRYDPVTETWSDPAAAWLDISGQSPADAVQYDLRRRRPAGLRRANHNFLMSPTPSPAKTSSGLQFSVP
;
A
#
# COMPACT_ATOMS: atom_id res chain seq x y z
N MET A 1 -13.82 31.50 -91.09
CA MET A 1 -15.29 31.43 -90.93
C MET A 1 -15.63 31.86 -89.51
N SER A 2 -16.45 32.90 -89.37
CA SER A 2 -17.52 33.11 -88.36
C SER A 2 -17.31 32.56 -86.93
N HIS A 3 -17.43 33.29 -85.80
CA HIS A 3 -18.20 34.49 -85.47
C HIS A 3 -17.55 35.18 -84.25
N ARG A 4 -17.49 36.53 -84.25
CA ARG A 4 -17.38 37.34 -83.02
C ARG A 4 -18.79 37.77 -82.63
N THR A 5 -19.21 37.44 -81.41
CA THR A 5 -20.49 37.87 -80.84
C THR A 5 -20.23 38.70 -79.59
N ILE A 6 -20.68 39.95 -79.63
CA ILE A 6 -20.78 40.90 -78.53
C ILE A 6 -22.16 40.71 -77.88
N VAL A 7 -22.24 40.46 -76.56
CA VAL A 7 -23.48 40.68 -75.79
C VAL A 7 -23.20 41.27 -74.40
N ARG A 8 -23.62 42.53 -74.27
CA ARG A 8 -24.27 43.25 -73.16
C ARG A 8 -24.10 42.79 -71.70
N ARG A 9 -23.60 43.78 -70.94
CA ARG A 9 -24.00 44.22 -69.58
C ARG A 9 -25.42 43.79 -69.13
N ARG A 10 -25.50 43.25 -67.91
CA ARG A 10 -26.54 43.58 -66.93
C ARG A 10 -25.90 43.82 -65.56
N ARG A 11 -26.18 45.00 -65.00
CA ARG A 11 -25.94 45.37 -63.60
C ARG A 11 -27.04 44.75 -62.75
N SER A 12 -26.66 44.12 -61.65
CA SER A 12 -27.56 43.84 -60.53
C SER A 12 -26.82 44.16 -59.24
N SER A 13 -27.25 45.26 -58.63
CA SER A 13 -26.93 45.70 -57.28
C SER A 13 -27.60 44.75 -56.27
N THR A 14 -26.85 44.28 -55.26
CA THR A 14 -27.48 43.76 -54.05
C THR A 14 -26.67 44.17 -52.82
N ALA A 15 -27.45 44.67 -51.87
CA ALA A 15 -27.14 45.35 -50.62
C ALA A 15 -25.99 44.79 -49.78
N GLN A 16 -25.24 45.73 -49.20
CA GLN A 16 -24.40 45.56 -48.03
C GLN A 16 -25.27 45.20 -46.82
N GLY A 17 -25.05 44.02 -46.24
CA GLY A 17 -25.43 43.68 -44.86
C GLY A 17 -24.16 43.57 -44.01
N LYS A 18 -23.81 44.64 -43.28
CA LYS A 18 -22.74 44.62 -42.27
C LYS A 18 -23.27 43.89 -41.03
N HIS A 19 -22.95 42.61 -40.87
CA HIS A 19 -23.02 41.93 -39.58
C HIS A 19 -21.68 42.08 -38.88
N THR A 20 -21.60 43.05 -37.97
CA THR A 20 -20.57 43.09 -36.92
C THR A 20 -20.80 41.91 -35.98
N HIS A 21 -19.98 40.88 -36.12
CA HIS A 21 -19.85 39.83 -35.13
C HIS A 21 -19.14 40.41 -33.89
N THR A 22 -19.95 40.78 -32.89
CA THR A 22 -19.47 41.02 -31.53
C THR A 22 -18.97 39.69 -30.98
N ILE A 23 -17.65 39.49 -30.99
CA ILE A 23 -16.99 38.36 -30.32
C ILE A 23 -17.13 38.60 -28.83
N SER A 24 -18.20 38.05 -28.25
CA SER A 24 -18.34 37.92 -26.81
C SER A 24 -17.28 36.92 -26.35
N HIS A 25 -16.19 37.42 -25.78
CA HIS A 25 -15.27 36.62 -24.98
C HIS A 25 -16.02 36.10 -23.75
N ALA A 26 -16.73 35.00 -23.93
CA ALA A 26 -17.22 34.18 -22.83
C ALA A 26 -15.99 33.79 -21.99
N ARG A 27 -15.83 34.45 -20.84
CA ARG A 27 -14.88 34.08 -19.81
C ARG A 27 -15.19 32.63 -19.43
N ARG A 28 -14.45 31.69 -20.04
CA ARG A 28 -14.41 30.30 -19.60
C ARG A 28 -13.96 30.34 -18.15
N GLY A 29 -14.90 30.16 -17.23
CA GLY A 29 -14.62 29.89 -15.84
C GLY A 29 -13.77 28.64 -15.80
N VAL A 30 -12.45 28.82 -15.72
CA VAL A 30 -11.53 27.74 -15.40
C VAL A 30 -11.92 27.30 -13.99
N SER A 31 -12.73 26.24 -13.94
CA SER A 31 -13.03 25.53 -12.70
C SER A 31 -11.68 25.15 -12.10
N ARG A 32 -11.24 25.90 -11.08
CA ARG A 32 -10.07 25.61 -10.28
C ARG A 32 -10.39 24.35 -9.48
N LYS A 33 -10.29 23.18 -10.12
CA LYS A 33 -10.12 21.93 -9.40
C LYS A 33 -8.78 22.06 -8.68
N LYS A 34 -8.85 22.33 -7.37
CA LYS A 34 -7.73 22.39 -6.45
C LYS A 34 -7.16 20.97 -6.38
N LEU A 35 -6.23 20.64 -7.29
CA LEU A 35 -5.44 19.42 -7.23
C LEU A 35 -4.48 19.58 -6.06
N GLU A 36 -4.81 18.99 -4.91
CA GLU A 36 -3.91 18.94 -3.77
C GLU A 36 -2.92 17.80 -3.92
N ILE A 37 -1.74 18.02 -3.33
CA ILE A 37 -0.54 17.23 -3.58
C ILE A 37 -0.54 16.11 -2.54
N ASP A 38 -0.59 14.87 -3.01
CA ASP A 38 -0.38 13.71 -2.15
C ASP A 38 1.02 13.77 -1.54
N VAL A 39 1.05 14.02 -0.23
CA VAL A 39 2.22 13.79 0.60
C VAL A 39 2.03 12.39 1.17
N PRO A 40 2.94 11.42 0.91
CA PRO A 40 2.86 10.12 1.55
C PRO A 40 2.75 10.31 3.07
N ALA A 41 1.66 9.81 3.66
CA ALA A 41 1.33 10.05 5.06
C ALA A 41 2.31 9.32 5.97
N GLY A 42 3.32 10.04 6.45
CA GLY A 42 4.31 9.55 7.44
C GLY A 42 5.49 10.50 7.60
N TRP A 43 5.95 11.10 6.51
CA TRP A 43 7.25 11.76 6.41
C TRP A 43 7.29 13.18 6.99
N ILE A 44 7.02 13.38 8.28
CA ILE A 44 6.98 14.76 8.80
C ILE A 44 7.48 14.83 10.23
N ASP A 45 8.76 15.11 10.36
CA ASP A 45 9.31 16.00 11.39
C ASP A 45 10.56 16.71 10.82
N CYS A 46 10.42 17.30 9.62
CA CYS A 46 11.38 18.25 9.10
C CYS A 46 10.89 19.68 9.43
N ASP A 47 11.82 20.58 9.76
CA ASP A 47 11.54 22.01 10.02
C ASP A 47 10.99 22.74 8.77
N MET A 48 10.97 22.06 7.61
CA MET A 48 10.37 22.57 6.39
C MET A 48 8.88 22.84 6.58
N PRO A 49 8.35 24.05 6.29
CA PRO A 49 6.93 24.32 6.41
C PRO A 49 6.09 23.36 5.57
N GLN A 50 4.97 22.88 6.09
CA GLN A 50 4.17 21.88 5.38
C GLN A 50 3.65 22.35 4.03
N HIS A 51 3.33 23.64 3.91
CA HIS A 51 2.80 24.22 2.69
C HIS A 51 3.90 24.76 1.77
N GLN A 52 5.17 24.46 2.07
CA GLN A 52 6.29 24.82 1.23
C GLN A 52 6.16 24.12 -0.14
N LEU A 53 6.09 24.94 -1.18
CA LEU A 53 5.99 24.47 -2.56
C LEU A 53 7.27 24.79 -3.32
N ILE A 54 7.67 23.86 -4.20
CA ILE A 54 8.84 23.98 -5.06
C ILE A 54 8.43 23.74 -6.51
N SER A 55 8.95 24.53 -7.44
CA SER A 55 8.65 24.33 -8.86
C SER A 55 9.28 23.04 -9.39
N ARG A 56 8.75 22.50 -10.50
CA ARG A 56 9.35 21.34 -11.19
C ARG A 56 10.85 21.53 -11.48
N ALA A 57 11.20 22.72 -11.99
CA ALA A 57 12.57 23.03 -12.38
C ALA A 57 13.50 23.02 -11.15
N GLN A 58 13.05 23.64 -10.04
CA GLN A 58 13.78 23.65 -8.78
C GLN A 58 13.87 22.25 -8.15
N ALA A 59 12.81 21.45 -8.19
CA ALA A 59 12.86 20.07 -7.69
C ALA A 59 13.91 19.24 -8.45
N ILE A 60 13.98 19.39 -9.77
CA ILE A 60 14.99 18.73 -10.61
C ILE A 60 16.39 19.28 -10.31
N SER A 61 16.55 20.60 -10.19
CA SER A 61 17.88 21.19 -10.03
C SER A 61 18.46 21.06 -8.61
N GLN A 62 17.63 21.26 -7.58
CA GLN A 62 18.05 21.25 -6.17
C GLN A 62 18.14 19.82 -5.61
N TYR A 63 17.14 18.98 -5.87
CA TYR A 63 17.11 17.59 -5.38
C TYR A 63 17.64 16.56 -6.38
N ARG A 64 17.92 17.00 -7.62
CA ARG A 64 18.62 16.20 -8.65
C ARG A 64 17.86 14.93 -8.97
N LEU A 65 16.55 15.09 -8.98
CA LEU A 65 15.57 14.11 -9.38
C LEU A 65 15.40 14.14 -10.89
N LYS A 66 15.01 13.00 -11.46
CA LYS A 66 14.61 12.92 -12.86
C LYS A 66 13.16 13.38 -13.02
N PRO A 67 12.78 13.92 -14.19
CA PRO A 67 11.39 14.16 -14.55
C PRO A 67 10.44 12.97 -14.30
N SER A 68 10.94 11.74 -14.41
CA SER A 68 10.19 10.50 -14.18
C SER A 68 9.92 10.25 -12.70
N ASP A 69 10.82 10.66 -11.81
CA ASP A 69 10.67 10.49 -10.36
C ASP A 69 9.49 11.32 -9.85
N LEU A 70 9.34 12.55 -10.35
CA LEU A 70 8.25 13.46 -9.99
C LEU A 70 6.86 13.03 -10.49
N ARG A 71 6.76 11.98 -11.33
CA ARG A 71 5.45 11.41 -11.73
C ARG A 71 4.79 10.62 -10.61
N LYS A 72 5.54 10.27 -9.56
CA LYS A 72 5.08 9.49 -8.41
C LYS A 72 4.35 10.33 -7.36
N ILE A 73 4.38 11.66 -7.47
CA ILE A 73 3.78 12.59 -6.50
C ILE A 73 2.84 13.57 -7.20
N GLY A 74 1.82 14.02 -6.48
CA GLY A 74 0.88 15.04 -6.97
C GLY A 74 1.55 16.40 -7.18
N TYR A 75 0.90 17.29 -7.95
CA TYR A 75 1.32 18.67 -8.11
C TYR A 75 0.13 19.63 -8.19
N LYS A 76 0.35 20.87 -7.75
CA LYS A 76 -0.53 22.02 -7.98
C LYS A 76 -0.10 22.75 -9.24
N THR A 77 -1.05 23.28 -9.99
CA THR A 77 -0.74 24.26 -11.04
C THR A 77 -0.75 25.66 -10.43
N GLY A 78 0.39 26.33 -10.47
CA GLY A 78 0.54 27.74 -10.15
C GLY A 78 0.81 28.56 -11.41
N VAL A 79 1.17 29.82 -11.23
CA VAL A 79 1.56 30.75 -12.30
C VAL A 79 2.93 31.31 -11.95
N SER A 80 3.86 31.36 -12.92
CA SER A 80 5.16 32.01 -12.76
C SER A 80 5.02 33.52 -12.67
N ILE A 81 6.12 34.21 -12.36
CA ILE A 81 6.19 35.67 -12.41
C ILE A 81 5.83 36.17 -13.83
N ASP A 82 6.22 35.44 -14.87
CA ASP A 82 5.93 35.76 -16.28
C ASP A 82 4.50 35.36 -16.75
N GLY A 83 3.63 34.91 -15.84
CA GLY A 83 2.27 34.51 -16.20
C GLY A 83 2.14 33.10 -16.80
N HIS A 84 3.23 32.34 -16.93
CA HIS A 84 3.18 30.98 -17.47
C HIS A 84 2.74 29.97 -16.40
N PRO A 85 1.93 28.95 -16.76
CA PRO A 85 1.52 27.93 -15.80
C PRO A 85 2.72 27.07 -15.37
N VAL A 86 2.93 26.92 -14.05
CA VAL A 86 4.02 26.12 -13.48
C VAL A 86 3.47 25.00 -12.63
N ARG A 87 4.12 23.83 -12.67
CA ARG A 87 3.83 22.74 -11.73
C ARG A 87 4.60 22.95 -10.43
N LEU A 88 3.85 23.06 -9.34
CA LEU A 88 4.34 23.23 -7.98
C LEU A 88 4.15 21.93 -7.21
N TYR A 89 5.23 21.41 -6.66
CA TYR A 89 5.27 20.19 -5.87
C TYR A 89 5.38 20.55 -4.38
N ASN A 90 4.88 19.69 -3.50
CA ASN A 90 5.17 19.83 -2.08
C ASN A 90 6.64 19.47 -1.86
N GLU A 91 7.42 20.39 -1.27
CA GLU A 91 8.86 20.21 -1.16
C GLU A 91 9.23 19.02 -0.26
N ARG A 92 8.42 18.69 0.75
CA ARG A 92 8.62 17.48 1.57
C ARG A 92 8.45 16.19 0.78
N SER A 93 7.44 16.12 -0.11
CA SER A 93 7.27 14.95 -0.99
C SER A 93 8.45 14.79 -1.96
N VAL A 94 8.98 15.92 -2.46
CA VAL A 94 10.17 15.93 -3.33
C VAL A 94 11.40 15.44 -2.57
N GLU A 95 11.60 15.91 -1.34
CA GLU A 95 12.68 15.48 -0.46
C GLU A 95 12.61 13.98 -0.14
N GLY A 96 11.42 13.44 0.17
CA GLY A 96 11.23 12.01 0.38
C GLY A 96 11.62 11.16 -0.83
N LEU A 97 11.22 11.58 -2.05
CA LEU A 97 11.66 10.90 -3.28
C LEU A 97 13.19 10.94 -3.46
N ALA A 98 13.82 12.04 -3.06
CA ALA A 98 15.27 12.16 -3.11
C ALA A 98 15.94 11.25 -2.08
N TRP A 99 15.42 11.18 -0.85
CA TRP A 99 15.91 10.24 0.15
C TRP A 99 15.80 8.79 -0.33
N ASP A 100 14.65 8.37 -0.88
CA ASP A 100 14.49 7.03 -1.45
C ASP A 100 15.55 6.73 -2.52
N ARG A 101 15.86 7.73 -3.36
CA ARG A 101 16.84 7.62 -4.44
C ARG A 101 18.29 7.54 -3.94
N TYR A 102 18.62 8.26 -2.88
CA TYR A 102 20.00 8.41 -2.40
C TYR A 102 20.30 7.60 -1.13
N GLY A 103 19.37 6.75 -0.67
CA GLY A 103 19.57 5.91 0.51
C GLY A 103 19.40 6.66 1.84
N GLY A 104 18.43 7.56 1.90
CA GLY A 104 18.08 8.33 3.09
C GLY A 104 18.63 9.76 3.12
N PRO A 105 18.37 10.50 4.21
CA PRO A 105 18.74 11.91 4.34
C PRO A 105 20.24 12.16 4.30
N CYS A 106 21.05 11.33 4.96
CA CYS A 106 22.51 11.46 4.93
C CYS A 106 23.11 11.03 3.60
N GLY A 107 22.48 10.07 2.91
CA GLY A 107 22.86 9.71 1.55
C GLY A 107 22.69 10.89 0.58
N LEU A 108 21.54 11.57 0.64
CA LEU A 108 21.29 12.80 -0.09
C LEU A 108 22.26 13.93 0.35
N TRP A 109 22.50 14.10 1.65
CA TRP A 109 23.46 15.08 2.18
C TRP A 109 24.85 14.91 1.59
N ARG A 110 25.43 13.69 1.66
CA ARG A 110 26.78 13.42 1.14
C ARG A 110 26.86 13.71 -0.35
N TRP A 111 25.78 13.44 -1.08
CA TRP A 111 25.72 13.70 -2.50
C TRP A 111 25.64 15.21 -2.80
N LEU A 112 24.78 15.96 -2.11
CA LEU A 112 24.67 17.41 -2.25
C LEU A 112 25.93 18.13 -1.80
N LYS A 113 26.57 17.67 -0.72
CA LYS A 113 27.84 18.20 -0.20
C LYS A 113 28.94 18.18 -1.25
N ARG A 114 29.11 17.06 -1.96
CA ARG A 114 30.08 16.97 -3.07
C ARG A 114 29.82 17.96 -4.19
N LEU A 115 28.55 18.26 -4.49
CA LEU A 115 28.20 19.26 -5.49
C LEU A 115 28.46 20.68 -4.99
N TYR A 116 28.15 20.93 -3.73
CA TYR A 116 28.40 22.21 -3.07
C TYR A 116 29.90 22.52 -3.02
N ASP A 117 30.71 21.57 -2.55
CA ASP A 117 32.17 21.73 -2.47
C ASP A 117 32.80 21.94 -3.86
N ARG A 118 32.30 21.22 -4.89
CA ARG A 118 32.72 21.45 -6.28
C ARG A 118 32.34 22.85 -6.77
N HIS A 119 31.12 23.28 -6.49
CA HIS A 119 30.65 24.60 -6.90
C HIS A 119 31.51 25.71 -6.30
N ILE A 120 31.83 25.63 -5.02
CA ILE A 120 32.73 26.58 -4.35
C ILE A 120 34.12 26.55 -4.98
N SER A 121 34.66 25.36 -5.29
CA SER A 121 35.97 25.25 -5.92
C SER A 121 36.03 25.88 -7.31
N GLU A 122 34.94 25.83 -8.07
CA GLU A 122 34.88 26.32 -9.45
C GLU A 122 34.49 27.80 -9.55
N HIS A 123 33.62 28.28 -8.66
CA HIS A 123 32.97 29.60 -8.77
C HIS A 123 33.27 30.53 -7.58
N GLY A 124 33.96 30.03 -6.55
CA GLY A 124 34.14 30.73 -5.28
C GLY A 124 32.93 30.63 -4.34
N ASP A 125 33.13 31.05 -3.09
CA ASP A 125 32.12 30.97 -2.03
C ASP A 125 31.03 32.07 -2.14
N THR A 126 31.27 33.10 -2.96
CA THR A 126 30.29 34.18 -3.19
C THR A 126 29.18 33.79 -4.17
N ALA A 127 29.38 32.71 -4.96
CA ALA A 127 28.40 32.24 -5.92
C ALA A 127 27.24 31.49 -5.22
N LEU A 128 26.01 31.79 -5.62
CA LEU A 128 24.82 31.18 -5.02
C LEU A 128 24.64 29.72 -5.50
N PHE A 129 24.87 28.77 -4.60
CA PHE A 129 24.48 27.38 -4.81
C PHE A 129 23.00 27.18 -4.44
N ALA A 130 22.20 26.69 -5.39
CA ALA A 130 20.78 26.42 -5.14
C ALA A 130 20.57 25.21 -4.21
N THR A 131 20.45 25.45 -2.91
CA THR A 131 20.23 24.42 -1.89
C THR A 131 18.75 24.19 -1.60
N PRO A 132 18.31 22.93 -1.43
CA PRO A 132 16.99 22.62 -0.91
C PRO A 132 16.78 23.15 0.52
N PHE A 133 15.52 23.34 0.95
CA PHE A 133 15.22 24.03 2.21
C PHE A 133 15.93 23.41 3.42
N SER A 134 15.83 22.09 3.61
CA SER A 134 16.40 21.38 4.78
C SER A 134 17.94 21.38 4.80
N TYR A 135 18.57 21.77 3.69
CA TYR A 135 20.02 21.71 3.45
C TYR A 135 20.68 23.09 3.42
N ARG A 136 19.93 24.15 3.76
CA ARG A 136 20.45 25.52 3.86
C ARG A 136 21.37 25.70 5.08
N PRO A 137 22.24 26.72 5.09
CA PRO A 137 23.00 27.10 6.27
C PRO A 137 22.12 27.26 7.52
N GLY A 138 22.56 26.69 8.64
CA GLY A 138 21.86 26.71 9.93
C GLY A 138 20.66 25.75 10.04
N ARG A 139 20.44 24.87 9.06
CA ARG A 139 19.37 23.85 9.10
C ARG A 139 19.92 22.47 9.50
N GLU A 140 19.00 21.53 9.73
CA GLU A 140 19.33 20.17 10.16
C GLU A 140 20.39 19.53 9.26
N TYR A 141 20.27 19.67 7.94
CA TYR A 141 21.18 19.07 6.96
C TYR A 141 22.10 20.11 6.31
N ASP A 142 22.58 21.09 7.08
CA ASP A 142 23.47 22.14 6.62
C ASP A 142 24.69 21.58 5.85
N LEU A 143 24.85 22.00 4.59
CA LEU A 143 25.95 21.59 3.71
C LEU A 143 27.27 22.30 4.02
N THR A 144 27.27 23.37 4.82
CA THR A 144 28.51 24.05 5.24
C THR A 144 29.27 23.24 6.29
N LEU A 145 28.57 22.36 7.02
CA LEU A 145 29.18 21.51 8.03
C LEU A 145 30.08 20.43 7.40
N PRO A 146 31.14 19.99 8.10
CA PRO A 146 32.08 19.00 7.56
C PRO A 146 31.51 17.58 7.52
N ARG A 147 30.45 17.30 8.27
CA ARG A 147 29.83 15.97 8.40
C ARG A 147 28.31 16.13 8.43
N PRO A 148 27.56 15.13 7.90
CA PRO A 148 26.11 15.14 8.08
C PRO A 148 25.80 14.98 9.58
N PRO A 149 24.58 15.32 10.00
CA PRO A 149 24.04 14.84 11.27
C PRO A 149 24.23 13.32 11.38
N PRO A 150 24.41 12.77 12.59
CA PRO A 150 24.39 11.33 12.75
C PRO A 150 23.11 10.77 12.12
N ASP A 151 23.26 9.69 11.36
CA ASP A 151 22.12 8.99 10.77
C ASP A 151 21.09 8.75 11.89
N PRO A 152 19.86 9.29 11.79
CA PRO A 152 18.84 8.93 12.76
C PRO A 152 18.72 7.39 12.75
N PRO A 153 18.60 6.74 13.92
CA PRO A 153 18.50 5.29 14.00
C PRO A 153 17.45 4.81 13.00
N ALA A 154 17.87 4.01 12.01
CA ALA A 154 17.11 3.57 10.83
C ALA A 154 15.79 4.35 10.64
N TYR A 155 15.89 5.56 10.06
CA TYR A 155 14.75 6.45 9.87
C TYR A 155 13.56 5.67 9.30
N ASP A 156 12.49 5.59 10.10
CA ASP A 156 11.24 5.00 9.64
C ASP A 156 10.29 6.13 9.26
N PRO A 157 9.92 6.22 7.97
CA PRO A 157 9.07 7.29 7.48
C PRO A 157 7.69 7.29 8.11
N TYR A 158 7.22 6.19 8.69
CA TYR A 158 5.92 6.14 9.36
C TYR A 158 5.98 6.55 10.83
N VAL A 159 7.18 6.67 11.40
CA VAL A 159 7.40 7.01 12.81
C VAL A 159 7.73 8.49 13.00
N GLY A 160 8.57 9.05 12.13
CA GLY A 160 9.12 10.40 12.32
C GLY A 160 9.85 10.53 13.67
N ARG A 161 9.66 11.64 14.39
CA ARG A 161 10.15 11.84 15.77
C ARG A 161 9.09 11.52 16.83
N SER A 162 7.95 10.93 16.46
CA SER A 162 6.89 10.59 17.41
C SER A 162 7.32 9.45 18.34
N ARG A 163 7.65 9.78 19.61
CA ARG A 163 7.96 8.79 20.67
C ARG A 163 6.86 7.73 20.79
N ARG A 164 5.60 8.13 20.62
CA ARG A 164 4.43 7.23 20.67
C ARG A 164 4.47 6.20 19.55
N LEU A 165 4.76 6.61 18.31
CA LEU A 165 4.88 5.69 17.18
C LEU A 165 6.14 4.82 17.28
N GLN A 166 7.23 5.32 17.85
CA GLN A 166 8.41 4.50 18.16
C GLN A 166 8.07 3.35 19.10
N GLN A 167 7.33 3.65 20.19
CA GLN A 167 6.85 2.63 21.12
C GLN A 167 5.90 1.62 20.45
N VAL A 168 4.98 2.10 19.62
CA VAL A 168 4.06 1.24 18.87
C VAL A 168 4.82 0.32 17.91
N LYS A 169 5.77 0.86 17.14
CA LYS A 169 6.62 0.08 16.23
C LYS A 169 7.39 -1.00 16.98
N ALA A 170 7.99 -0.65 18.13
CA ALA A 170 8.71 -1.62 18.96
C ALA A 170 7.80 -2.71 19.55
N SER A 171 6.50 -2.42 19.70
CA SER A 171 5.51 -3.37 20.21
C SER A 171 4.89 -4.26 19.14
N LEU A 172 5.16 -4.00 17.85
CA LEU A 172 4.57 -4.71 16.73
C LEU A 172 5.62 -5.57 16.02
N PRO A 173 5.28 -6.80 15.60
CA PRO A 173 6.08 -7.53 14.64
C PRO A 173 6.29 -6.70 13.36
N ALA A 174 7.51 -6.71 12.82
CA ALA A 174 7.88 -5.89 11.67
C ALA A 174 6.92 -6.03 10.47
N TRP A 175 6.44 -7.25 10.21
CA TRP A 175 5.49 -7.50 9.11
C TRP A 175 4.10 -6.90 9.37
N ILE A 176 3.62 -6.90 10.62
CA ILE A 176 2.34 -6.25 11.00
C ILE A 176 2.48 -4.73 10.88
N TRP A 177 3.59 -4.17 11.36
CA TRP A 177 3.88 -2.75 11.22
C TRP A 177 3.78 -2.29 9.76
N LEU A 178 4.44 -3.02 8.84
CA LEU A 178 4.41 -2.73 7.41
C LEU A 178 3.00 -2.88 6.82
N ALA A 179 2.29 -3.97 7.16
CA ALA A 179 0.94 -4.24 6.65
C ALA A 179 -0.08 -3.20 7.12
N CYS A 180 -0.02 -2.78 8.39
CA CYS A 180 -0.88 -1.73 8.95
C CYS A 180 -0.62 -0.38 8.27
N ASN A 181 0.64 0.03 8.10
CA ASN A 181 0.94 1.29 7.41
C ASN A 181 0.48 1.26 5.96
N ALA A 182 0.69 0.16 5.24
CA ALA A 182 0.18 -0.01 3.88
C ALA A 182 -1.36 -0.02 3.79
N ALA A 183 -2.05 -0.51 4.83
CA ALA A 183 -3.51 -0.42 4.91
C ALA A 183 -3.97 1.03 5.12
N LEU A 184 -3.33 1.77 6.04
CA LEU A 184 -3.63 3.19 6.27
C LEU A 184 -3.36 4.04 5.03
N ASP A 185 -2.27 3.78 4.30
CA ASP A 185 -1.93 4.45 3.05
C ASP A 185 -3.00 4.24 1.96
N ARG A 186 -3.66 3.07 1.94
CA ARG A 186 -4.77 2.77 1.02
C ARG A 186 -6.09 3.43 1.43
N THR A 187 -6.29 3.69 2.72
CA THR A 187 -7.50 4.35 3.24
C THR A 187 -7.44 5.86 3.14
N ALA A 188 -6.24 6.43 3.02
CA ALA A 188 -6.09 7.86 2.81
C ALA A 188 -6.85 8.25 1.52
N PRO A 189 -7.80 9.18 1.58
CA PRO A 189 -8.61 9.53 0.42
C PRO A 189 -7.70 9.98 -0.71
N HIS A 190 -7.65 9.18 -1.79
CA HIS A 190 -6.94 9.51 -3.04
C HIS A 190 -7.55 10.70 -3.78
N ASP A 191 -8.65 11.25 -3.27
CA ASP A 191 -9.43 12.30 -3.93
C ASP A 191 -8.71 13.66 -3.92
N GLY A 192 -7.47 13.74 -3.41
CA GLY A 192 -6.70 14.97 -3.36
C GLY A 192 -7.47 16.08 -2.65
N ARG A 193 -8.35 15.72 -1.71
CA ARG A 193 -9.15 16.65 -0.90
C ARG A 193 -8.68 16.45 0.53
N LEU A 194 -7.45 16.88 0.78
CA LEU A 194 -6.93 16.94 2.13
C LEU A 194 -7.72 18.04 2.84
N GLU A 195 -8.23 17.74 4.02
CA GLU A 195 -8.88 18.74 4.84
C GLU A 195 -7.93 19.91 5.05
N VAL A 196 -8.37 21.10 4.61
CA VAL A 196 -7.58 22.34 4.60
C VAL A 196 -7.38 22.89 6.02
N SER A 197 -7.82 22.18 7.05
CA SER A 197 -7.66 22.56 8.45
C SER A 197 -6.56 21.72 9.11
N GLY A 198 -5.38 22.31 9.27
CA GLY A 198 -4.42 21.95 10.33
C GLY A 198 -3.97 20.49 10.40
N SER A 199 -2.89 20.18 9.70
CA SER A 199 -2.20 18.87 9.58
C SER A 199 -1.84 18.07 10.83
N GLN A 200 -2.22 18.48 12.02
CA GLN A 200 -2.10 17.63 13.19
C GLN A 200 -3.13 16.48 13.15
N SER A 201 -4.32 16.71 12.58
CA SER A 201 -5.42 15.73 12.60
C SER A 201 -5.08 14.37 11.96
N LEU A 202 -4.46 14.35 10.77
CA LEU A 202 -4.09 13.09 10.10
C LEU A 202 -2.94 12.35 10.80
N SER A 203 -2.00 13.10 11.40
CA SER A 203 -0.94 12.52 12.23
C SER A 203 -1.55 11.86 13.47
N ASP A 204 -2.56 12.49 14.07
CA ASP A 204 -3.18 12.00 15.30
C ASP A 204 -4.15 10.84 15.05
N SER A 205 -4.90 10.85 13.95
CA SER A 205 -5.71 9.70 13.51
C SER A 205 -4.84 8.48 13.22
N ARG A 206 -3.73 8.63 12.47
CA ARG A 206 -2.78 7.53 12.25
C ARG A 206 -2.19 7.02 13.57
N LYS A 207 -1.79 7.93 14.47
CA LYS A 207 -1.28 7.54 15.80
C LYS A 207 -2.31 6.71 16.56
N ALA A 208 -3.57 7.16 16.62
CA ALA A 208 -4.64 6.43 17.28
C ALA A 208 -4.84 5.05 16.63
N ALA A 209 -4.99 4.99 15.30
CA ALA A 209 -5.14 3.74 14.56
C ALA A 209 -4.00 2.76 14.85
N MET A 210 -2.74 3.20 14.78
CA MET A 210 -1.57 2.35 15.04
C MET A 210 -1.50 1.87 16.50
N GLN A 211 -2.03 2.63 17.46
CA GLN A 211 -2.17 2.11 18.82
C GLN A 211 -3.22 1.02 18.95
N HIS A 212 -4.35 1.14 18.25
CA HIS A 212 -5.34 0.08 18.17
C HIS A 212 -4.76 -1.18 17.51
N ALA A 213 -3.85 -0.99 16.54
CA ALA A 213 -3.13 -2.09 15.89
C ALA A 213 -2.32 -2.95 16.88
N VAL A 214 -1.76 -2.35 17.95
CA VAL A 214 -1.03 -3.12 18.98
C VAL A 214 -1.93 -4.14 19.66
N ARG A 215 -3.17 -3.78 19.99
CA ARG A 215 -4.13 -4.72 20.61
C ARG A 215 -4.56 -5.79 19.62
N PHE A 216 -4.85 -5.37 18.38
CA PHE A 216 -5.21 -6.25 17.27
C PHE A 216 -4.11 -7.30 16.99
N ALA A 217 -2.84 -6.89 17.02
CA ALA A 217 -1.69 -7.75 16.74
C ALA A 217 -1.49 -8.90 17.75
N ARG A 218 -2.03 -8.78 18.97
CA ARG A 218 -1.91 -9.82 20.01
C ARG A 218 -2.60 -11.14 19.61
N GLY A 219 -3.53 -11.11 18.66
CA GLY A 219 -4.20 -12.30 18.14
C GLY A 219 -3.35 -13.13 17.18
N TYR A 220 -2.19 -12.64 16.74
CA TYR A 220 -1.37 -13.35 15.76
C TYR A 220 -0.34 -14.25 16.46
N SER A 221 -0.22 -15.47 15.95
CA SER A 221 0.91 -16.32 16.30
C SER A 221 2.22 -15.71 15.77
N PRO A 222 3.38 -15.99 16.39
CA PRO A 222 4.67 -15.61 15.82
C PRO A 222 4.80 -16.14 14.38
N ARG A 223 5.37 -15.31 13.50
CA ARG A 223 5.71 -15.70 12.13
C ARG A 223 7.16 -16.13 12.11
N ASP A 224 7.39 -17.44 12.14
CA ASP A 224 8.74 -17.97 12.04
C ASP A 224 9.28 -17.75 10.62
N GLN A 225 10.51 -17.22 10.54
CA GLN A 225 11.23 -16.99 9.28
C GLN A 225 12.39 -17.98 9.10
N THR A 226 12.46 -19.03 9.93
CA THR A 226 13.43 -20.10 9.79
C THR A 226 13.38 -20.76 8.40
N ALA A 227 14.45 -21.50 8.10
CA ALA A 227 14.63 -22.17 6.82
C ALA A 227 13.39 -22.99 6.44
N ARG A 228 12.89 -22.76 5.22
CA ARG A 228 11.67 -23.38 4.73
C ARG A 228 11.84 -24.91 4.73
N PRO A 229 10.98 -25.67 5.42
CA PRO A 229 11.03 -27.12 5.34
C PRO A 229 10.80 -27.58 3.89
N LEU A 230 11.57 -28.60 3.49
CA LEU A 230 11.54 -29.22 2.18
C LEU A 230 11.16 -30.69 2.34
N SER A 231 9.87 -30.97 2.25
CA SER A 231 9.35 -32.33 2.17
C SER A 231 8.40 -32.47 0.97
N PRO A 232 8.25 -33.66 0.37
CA PRO A 232 7.36 -33.87 -0.77
C PRO A 232 5.92 -33.38 -0.51
N TRP A 233 5.41 -33.58 0.71
CA TRP A 233 4.06 -33.16 1.10
C TRP A 233 3.92 -31.64 1.15
N ILE A 234 4.93 -30.93 1.64
CA ILE A 234 4.94 -29.46 1.65
C ILE A 234 5.04 -28.93 0.22
N VAL A 235 5.81 -29.58 -0.65
CA VAL A 235 5.86 -29.24 -2.08
C VAL A 235 4.47 -29.42 -2.73
N CYS A 236 3.76 -30.50 -2.43
CA CYS A 236 2.39 -30.70 -2.88
C CYS A 236 1.45 -29.59 -2.42
N LEU A 237 1.49 -29.21 -1.13
CA LEU A 237 0.70 -28.08 -0.60
C LEU A 237 1.03 -26.78 -1.36
N ARG A 238 2.32 -26.47 -1.52
CA ARG A 238 2.77 -25.28 -2.26
C ARG A 238 2.30 -25.28 -3.71
N ASN A 239 2.24 -26.44 -4.37
CA ASN A 239 1.72 -26.55 -5.74
C ASN A 239 0.21 -26.24 -5.79
N VAL A 240 -0.55 -26.68 -4.79
CA VAL A 240 -1.96 -26.29 -4.65
C VAL A 240 -2.05 -24.77 -4.46
N LEU A 241 -1.33 -24.21 -3.49
CA LEU A 241 -1.34 -22.76 -3.18
C LEU A 241 -0.88 -21.87 -4.33
N LYS A 242 0.11 -22.33 -5.13
CA LYS A 242 0.57 -21.63 -6.33
C LYS A 242 -0.53 -21.53 -7.40
N SER A 243 -1.49 -22.45 -7.37
CA SER A 243 -2.66 -22.48 -8.25
C SER A 243 -3.84 -21.68 -7.69
N ALA A 244 -3.63 -20.87 -6.64
CA ALA A 244 -4.69 -20.06 -6.05
C ALA A 244 -5.30 -19.09 -7.08
N PRO A 245 -6.64 -19.05 -7.18
CA PRO A 245 -7.32 -18.21 -8.15
C PRO A 245 -7.20 -16.73 -7.77
N LYS A 246 -6.98 -15.87 -8.76
CA LYS A 246 -6.80 -14.43 -8.56
C LYS A 246 -8.11 -13.68 -8.73
N LEU A 247 -8.27 -12.59 -8.00
CA LEU A 247 -9.43 -11.72 -8.18
C LEU A 247 -9.57 -11.22 -9.63
N PRO A 248 -10.79 -11.18 -10.17
CA PRO A 248 -11.05 -10.45 -11.39
C PRO A 248 -10.89 -8.94 -11.15
N PRO A 249 -10.62 -8.15 -12.21
CA PRO A 249 -10.60 -6.69 -12.11
C PRO A 249 -11.94 -6.18 -11.57
N ARG A 250 -11.92 -5.07 -10.82
CA ARG A 250 -13.11 -4.56 -10.10
C ARG A 250 -14.37 -4.39 -10.96
N ARG A 251 -14.20 -4.05 -12.25
CA ARG A 251 -15.28 -3.92 -13.24
C ARG A 251 -16.00 -5.24 -13.59
N ALA A 252 -15.41 -6.38 -13.25
CA ALA A 252 -15.92 -7.71 -13.53
C ALA A 252 -16.31 -8.46 -12.25
N TRP A 253 -16.47 -7.77 -11.13
CA TRP A 253 -16.93 -8.38 -9.89
C TRP A 253 -18.35 -8.91 -10.03
N GLY A 254 -18.61 -10.09 -9.45
CA GLY A 254 -19.84 -10.86 -9.65
C GLY A 254 -19.78 -11.85 -10.82
N ALA A 255 -18.79 -11.75 -11.70
CA ALA A 255 -18.58 -12.77 -12.72
C ALA A 255 -18.14 -14.10 -12.07
N ARG A 256 -18.55 -15.22 -12.69
CA ARG A 256 -18.05 -16.54 -12.32
C ARG A 256 -16.55 -16.61 -12.65
N VAL A 257 -15.75 -17.01 -11.67
CA VAL A 257 -14.33 -17.26 -11.82
C VAL A 257 -14.05 -18.65 -11.27
N ASP A 258 -13.27 -19.45 -12.00
CA ASP A 258 -12.93 -20.80 -11.55
C ASP A 258 -12.27 -20.75 -10.18
N ASP A 259 -12.66 -21.69 -9.31
CA ASP A 259 -12.18 -21.79 -7.94
C ASP A 259 -12.47 -20.59 -7.02
N LEU A 260 -13.31 -19.64 -7.45
CA LEU A 260 -13.84 -18.58 -6.59
C LEU A 260 -15.37 -18.61 -6.52
N GLU A 261 -15.90 -18.21 -5.37
CA GLU A 261 -17.31 -17.97 -5.14
C GLU A 261 -17.52 -16.49 -4.80
N PHE A 262 -18.53 -15.86 -5.41
CA PHE A 262 -18.88 -14.46 -5.15
C PHE A 262 -20.04 -14.39 -4.17
N PHE A 263 -19.88 -13.58 -3.12
CA PHE A 263 -20.88 -13.34 -2.10
C PHE A 263 -21.39 -11.91 -2.20
N GLU A 264 -22.66 -11.75 -2.57
CA GLU A 264 -23.31 -10.44 -2.60
C GLU A 264 -23.56 -9.94 -1.17
N ALA A 265 -23.21 -8.68 -0.93
CA ALA A 265 -23.49 -8.02 0.33
C ALA A 265 -25.00 -7.72 0.44
N PRO A 266 -25.69 -8.16 1.51
CA PRO A 266 -27.11 -7.90 1.68
C PRO A 266 -27.43 -6.40 1.63
N GLY A 267 -28.46 -6.02 0.88
CA GLY A 267 -28.94 -4.63 0.82
C GLY A 267 -28.08 -3.67 -0.03
N HIS A 268 -27.13 -4.18 -0.82
CA HIS A 268 -26.38 -3.36 -1.77
C HIS A 268 -26.78 -3.66 -3.23
N ARG A 269 -26.52 -2.70 -4.13
CA ARG A 269 -26.77 -2.88 -5.57
C ARG A 269 -25.91 -4.04 -6.11
N ARG A 270 -26.32 -4.66 -7.23
CA ARG A 270 -25.51 -5.69 -7.91
C ARG A 270 -24.07 -5.22 -8.09
N GLY A 271 -23.11 -6.09 -7.75
CA GLY A 271 -21.67 -5.82 -7.83
C GLY A 271 -21.01 -5.38 -6.52
N HIS A 272 -21.77 -5.20 -5.44
CA HIS A 272 -21.22 -5.03 -4.10
C HIS A 272 -21.19 -6.38 -3.39
N GLY A 273 -19.98 -6.90 -3.18
CA GLY A 273 -19.77 -8.21 -2.59
C GLY A 273 -18.29 -8.48 -2.46
N HIS A 274 -17.94 -9.71 -2.10
CA HIS A 274 -16.56 -10.18 -2.03
C HIS A 274 -16.43 -11.56 -2.64
N TYR A 275 -15.22 -11.92 -3.03
CA TYR A 275 -14.90 -13.28 -3.45
C TYR A 275 -14.24 -14.04 -2.31
N GLU A 276 -14.52 -15.32 -2.23
CA GLU A 276 -13.78 -16.29 -1.44
C GLU A 276 -13.33 -17.45 -2.31
N TRP A 277 -12.37 -18.24 -1.82
CA TRP A 277 -12.05 -19.52 -2.45
C TRP A 277 -13.28 -20.43 -2.46
N SER A 278 -13.54 -21.08 -3.58
CA SER A 278 -14.64 -22.02 -3.71
C SER A 278 -14.51 -23.16 -2.69
N GLY A 279 -15.63 -23.83 -2.39
CA GLY A 279 -15.61 -25.02 -1.56
C GLY A 279 -14.66 -26.10 -2.09
N ALA A 280 -14.61 -26.26 -3.42
CA ALA A 280 -13.77 -27.26 -4.09
C ALA A 280 -12.26 -26.95 -3.96
N TYR A 281 -11.85 -25.70 -4.16
CA TYR A 281 -10.45 -25.30 -3.98
C TYR A 281 -10.04 -25.38 -2.51
N THR A 282 -10.91 -24.92 -1.61
CA THR A 282 -10.71 -25.00 -0.16
C THR A 282 -10.49 -26.44 0.30
N GLU A 283 -11.27 -27.41 -0.20
CA GLU A 283 -11.05 -28.84 0.11
C GLU A 283 -9.69 -29.36 -0.39
N ARG A 284 -9.23 -28.94 -1.57
CA ARG A 284 -7.88 -29.31 -2.05
C ARG A 284 -6.78 -28.80 -1.13
N VAL A 285 -6.89 -27.56 -0.66
CA VAL A 285 -5.95 -26.98 0.31
C VAL A 285 -5.99 -27.74 1.64
N LEU A 286 -7.18 -27.98 2.19
CA LEU A 286 -7.34 -28.69 3.46
C LEU A 286 -6.82 -30.14 3.38
N LYS A 287 -7.04 -30.83 2.25
CA LYS A 287 -6.49 -32.16 2.01
C LYS A 287 -4.96 -32.12 2.01
N ALA A 288 -4.35 -31.23 1.24
CA ALA A 288 -2.89 -31.11 1.18
C ALA A 288 -2.28 -30.73 2.54
N LEU A 289 -2.94 -29.85 3.28
CA LEU A 289 -2.55 -29.50 4.66
C LEU A 289 -2.60 -30.74 5.57
N ARG A 290 -3.66 -31.55 5.50
CA ARG A 290 -3.77 -32.79 6.29
C ARG A 290 -2.64 -33.75 5.96
N ASP A 291 -2.34 -33.94 4.68
CA ASP A 291 -1.27 -34.83 4.21
C ASP A 291 0.10 -34.37 4.77
N VAL A 292 0.35 -33.05 4.84
CA VAL A 292 1.53 -32.49 5.53
C VAL A 292 1.55 -32.83 7.02
N LEU A 293 0.46 -32.59 7.74
CA LEU A 293 0.42 -32.79 9.19
C LEU A 293 0.54 -34.25 9.61
N ILE A 294 0.09 -35.19 8.77
CA ILE A 294 0.26 -36.63 9.01
C ILE A 294 1.73 -37.03 8.84
N ALA A 295 2.42 -36.47 7.85
CA ALA A 295 3.77 -36.87 7.49
C ALA A 295 4.90 -36.34 8.39
N HIS A 296 4.63 -35.37 9.28
CA HIS A 296 5.65 -34.76 10.13
C HIS A 296 5.43 -35.08 11.61
N VAL A 297 6.54 -35.35 12.31
CA VAL A 297 6.54 -35.67 13.75
C VAL A 297 6.26 -34.42 14.58
N ASP A 298 6.96 -33.31 14.31
CA ASP A 298 6.67 -32.02 14.93
C ASP A 298 5.51 -31.32 14.22
N ARG A 299 4.31 -31.74 14.58
CA ARG A 299 3.08 -31.22 13.98
C ARG A 299 2.86 -29.75 14.30
N GLN A 300 3.30 -29.25 15.46
CA GLN A 300 2.96 -27.90 15.90
C GLN A 300 3.77 -26.85 15.13
N THR A 301 5.09 -27.05 15.03
CA THR A 301 5.98 -26.13 14.29
C THR A 301 5.64 -26.14 12.81
N ILE A 302 5.49 -27.34 12.22
CA ILE A 302 5.12 -27.47 10.80
C ILE A 302 3.75 -26.88 10.53
N ARG A 303 2.78 -27.07 11.44
CA ARG A 303 1.44 -26.47 11.31
C ARG A 303 1.51 -24.95 11.27
N GLN A 304 2.19 -24.30 12.22
CA GLN A 304 2.31 -22.85 12.24
C GLN A 304 2.91 -22.34 10.93
N TYR A 305 3.99 -22.97 10.47
CA TYR A 305 4.64 -22.63 9.22
C TYR A 305 3.68 -22.71 8.01
N VAL A 306 2.97 -23.84 7.83
CA VAL A 306 2.08 -24.00 6.66
C VAL A 306 0.82 -23.14 6.73
N LEU A 307 0.31 -22.84 7.93
CA LEU A 307 -0.83 -21.92 8.07
C LEU A 307 -0.44 -20.51 7.63
N TRP A 308 0.80 -20.07 7.88
CA TRP A 308 1.32 -18.83 7.34
C TRP A 308 1.43 -18.84 5.81
N GLU A 309 1.87 -19.96 5.20
CA GLU A 309 1.87 -20.08 3.72
C GLU A 309 0.44 -20.00 3.14
N ILE A 310 -0.54 -20.62 3.80
CA ILE A 310 -1.95 -20.55 3.39
C ILE A 310 -2.48 -19.13 3.55
N TYR A 311 -2.19 -18.46 4.66
CA TYR A 311 -2.54 -17.06 4.91
C TYR A 311 -1.99 -16.14 3.80
N ASP A 312 -0.70 -16.27 3.47
CA ASP A 312 -0.06 -15.44 2.43
C ASP A 312 -0.71 -15.69 1.06
N ALA A 313 -0.99 -16.96 0.72
CA ALA A 313 -1.65 -17.32 -0.53
C ALA A 313 -3.07 -16.74 -0.60
N TYR A 314 -3.85 -16.88 0.48
CA TYR A 314 -5.23 -16.37 0.57
C TYR A 314 -5.29 -14.84 0.50
N SER A 315 -4.50 -14.17 1.35
CA SER A 315 -4.43 -12.71 1.40
C SER A 315 -3.91 -12.12 0.08
N GLY A 316 -2.92 -12.76 -0.56
CA GLY A 316 -2.37 -12.36 -1.85
C GLY A 316 -3.34 -12.59 -3.02
N SER A 317 -4.04 -13.73 -3.05
CA SER A 317 -4.94 -14.08 -4.15
C SER A 317 -6.23 -13.25 -4.15
N LEU A 318 -6.74 -12.96 -2.96
CA LEU A 318 -7.98 -12.21 -2.73
C LEU A 318 -7.77 -10.75 -2.31
N GLY A 319 -6.52 -10.29 -2.21
CA GLY A 319 -6.20 -8.94 -1.74
C GLY A 319 -6.76 -8.61 -0.34
N CYS A 320 -6.95 -9.63 0.52
CA CYS A 320 -7.78 -9.56 1.73
C CYS A 320 -7.00 -9.78 3.05
N GLY A 321 -5.83 -9.16 3.19
CA GLY A 321 -5.09 -9.12 4.47
C GLY A 321 -5.59 -8.03 5.43
N ILE A 322 -4.68 -7.60 6.32
CA ILE A 322 -4.93 -6.50 7.26
C ILE A 322 -5.47 -5.25 6.54
N ARG A 323 -6.60 -4.74 7.04
CA ARG A 323 -7.29 -3.55 6.57
C ARG A 323 -7.73 -2.68 7.76
N TYR A 324 -7.76 -1.37 7.52
CA TYR A 324 -8.29 -0.39 8.45
C TYR A 324 -9.59 0.18 7.88
N ASP A 325 -10.62 0.28 8.69
CA ASP A 325 -11.84 1.00 8.35
C ASP A 325 -11.84 2.36 9.08
N PRO A 326 -11.68 3.49 8.36
CA PRO A 326 -11.64 4.80 8.98
C PRO A 326 -12.99 5.25 9.54
N VAL A 327 -14.11 4.63 9.13
CA VAL A 327 -15.45 5.00 9.62
C VAL A 327 -15.70 4.41 11.00
N THR A 328 -15.35 3.14 11.17
CA THR A 328 -15.49 2.45 12.47
C THR A 328 -14.24 2.54 13.34
N GLU A 329 -13.15 3.08 12.80
CA GLU A 329 -11.81 3.13 13.41
C GLU A 329 -11.30 1.75 13.85
N THR A 330 -11.67 0.71 13.10
CA THR A 330 -11.32 -0.68 13.43
C THR A 330 -10.34 -1.32 12.47
N TRP A 331 -9.51 -2.22 13.01
CA TRP A 331 -8.68 -3.13 12.23
C TRP A 331 -9.42 -4.45 12.01
N SER A 332 -9.31 -5.00 10.81
CA SER A 332 -9.75 -6.36 10.51
C SER A 332 -8.78 -7.06 9.58
N ASP A 333 -8.78 -8.38 9.62
CA ASP A 333 -8.02 -9.22 8.70
C ASP A 333 -8.80 -10.51 8.44
N PRO A 334 -9.57 -10.58 7.35
CA PRO A 334 -10.30 -11.78 6.97
C PRO A 334 -9.39 -13.01 6.80
N ALA A 335 -8.15 -12.81 6.34
CA ALA A 335 -7.21 -13.91 6.14
C ALA A 335 -6.72 -14.52 7.47
N ALA A 336 -6.76 -13.77 8.58
CA ALA A 336 -6.32 -14.25 9.90
C ALA A 336 -7.12 -15.47 10.40
N ALA A 337 -8.31 -15.72 9.84
CA ALA A 337 -9.09 -16.94 10.07
C ALA A 337 -8.29 -18.23 9.79
N TRP A 338 -7.35 -18.20 8.84
CA TRP A 338 -6.46 -19.32 8.53
C TRP A 338 -5.36 -19.55 9.56
N LEU A 339 -5.06 -18.54 10.37
CA LEU A 339 -4.03 -18.59 11.41
C LEU A 339 -4.60 -19.01 12.77
N ASP A 340 -5.93 -19.00 12.95
CA ASP A 340 -6.54 -19.45 14.20
C ASP A 340 -6.41 -20.97 14.37
N ILE A 341 -5.37 -21.36 15.09
CA ILE A 341 -5.02 -22.73 15.44
C ILE A 341 -6.01 -23.32 16.44
N SER A 342 -6.57 -22.48 17.30
CA SER A 342 -7.31 -22.90 18.50
C SER A 342 -8.73 -23.36 18.21
N GLY A 343 -9.33 -22.88 17.11
CA GLY A 343 -10.77 -22.99 16.91
C GLY A 343 -11.59 -22.32 18.02
N GLN A 344 -10.94 -21.54 18.89
CA GLN A 344 -11.52 -20.76 19.99
C GLN A 344 -11.75 -19.30 19.60
N SER A 345 -11.45 -18.88 18.36
CA SER A 345 -12.03 -17.64 17.84
C SER A 345 -13.53 -17.67 18.17
N PRO A 346 -14.09 -16.58 18.75
CA PRO A 346 -15.51 -16.52 19.05
C PRO A 346 -16.25 -17.01 17.82
N ALA A 347 -16.98 -18.10 18.03
CA ALA A 347 -17.60 -18.95 17.04
C ALA A 347 -18.62 -18.24 16.14
N ASP A 348 -18.68 -16.91 16.17
CA ASP A 348 -19.61 -16.10 15.41
C ASP A 348 -18.95 -15.34 14.26
N ALA A 349 -17.61 -15.14 14.23
CA ALA A 349 -16.97 -14.36 13.16
C ALA A 349 -16.46 -15.23 11.99
N VAL A 350 -15.61 -16.22 12.28
CA VAL A 350 -15.05 -17.14 11.25
C VAL A 350 -16.01 -18.30 10.93
N GLN A 351 -16.89 -18.63 11.88
CA GLN A 351 -17.87 -19.70 11.75
C GLN A 351 -19.10 -19.27 10.93
N TYR A 352 -19.40 -17.96 10.84
CA TYR A 352 -20.49 -17.47 9.99
C TYR A 352 -20.17 -17.54 8.50
N ASP A 353 -18.94 -17.20 8.06
CA ASP A 353 -18.58 -17.15 6.63
C ASP A 353 -18.20 -18.51 6.04
N LEU A 354 -17.20 -19.21 6.58
CA LEU A 354 -16.67 -20.42 5.93
C LEU A 354 -17.42 -21.72 6.29
N ARG A 355 -18.20 -21.76 7.40
CA ARG A 355 -18.71 -23.01 7.99
C ARG A 355 -20.23 -23.21 7.94
N ARG A 356 -21.04 -22.16 7.73
CA ARG A 356 -22.51 -22.30 7.71
C ARG A 356 -23.06 -22.87 6.40
N ARG A 357 -22.31 -22.84 5.29
CA ARG A 357 -22.83 -23.12 3.94
C ARG A 357 -22.35 -24.42 3.29
N ARG A 358 -21.78 -25.36 4.06
CA ARG A 358 -21.55 -26.73 3.58
C ARG A 358 -22.82 -27.59 3.79
N PRO A 359 -23.14 -28.54 2.89
CA PRO A 359 -24.15 -29.57 3.16
C PRO A 359 -23.82 -30.30 4.47
N ALA A 360 -24.85 -30.66 5.25
CA ALA A 360 -24.82 -30.93 6.69
C ALA A 360 -23.83 -32.01 7.22
N GLY A 361 -23.03 -32.68 6.39
CA GLY A 361 -22.19 -33.82 6.80
C GLY A 361 -20.79 -33.51 7.35
N LEU A 362 -20.18 -32.35 7.05
CA LEU A 362 -18.76 -32.09 7.38
C LEU A 362 -18.49 -31.30 8.67
N ARG A 363 -19.53 -30.93 9.43
CA ARG A 363 -19.42 -30.03 10.60
C ARG A 363 -18.55 -30.56 11.76
N ARG A 364 -18.38 -31.89 11.91
CA ARG A 364 -17.68 -32.49 13.07
C ARG A 364 -16.25 -32.97 12.80
N ALA A 365 -15.89 -33.25 11.55
CA ALA A 365 -14.63 -33.93 11.24
C ALA A 365 -13.40 -33.02 11.39
N ASN A 366 -13.45 -31.77 10.90
CA ASN A 366 -12.25 -30.92 10.86
C ASN A 366 -11.88 -30.28 12.22
N HIS A 367 -12.86 -30.00 13.09
CA HIS A 367 -12.58 -29.44 14.41
C HIS A 367 -11.96 -30.51 15.33
N ASN A 368 -12.51 -31.72 15.33
CA ASN A 368 -11.94 -32.82 16.10
C ASN A 368 -10.56 -33.22 15.52
N PHE A 369 -10.40 -33.34 14.20
CA PHE A 369 -9.15 -33.86 13.65
C PHE A 369 -7.93 -32.93 13.78
N LEU A 370 -8.11 -31.60 13.77
CA LEU A 370 -7.03 -30.63 14.01
C LEU A 370 -6.68 -30.44 15.49
N MET A 371 -7.56 -30.86 16.40
CA MET A 371 -7.42 -30.66 17.84
C MET A 371 -7.27 -31.96 18.63
N SER A 372 -7.55 -33.12 18.03
CA SER A 372 -7.43 -34.40 18.71
C SER A 372 -5.95 -34.66 19.01
N PRO A 373 -5.57 -34.79 20.29
CA PRO A 373 -4.28 -35.36 20.62
C PRO A 373 -4.20 -36.72 19.94
N THR A 374 -3.07 -36.98 19.28
CA THR A 374 -2.87 -38.29 18.65
C THR A 374 -2.95 -39.32 19.77
N PRO A 375 -3.70 -40.44 19.61
CA PRO A 375 -3.66 -41.50 20.59
C PRO A 375 -2.19 -41.86 20.80
N SER A 376 -1.73 -41.74 22.05
CA SER A 376 -0.39 -42.11 22.44
C SER A 376 -0.13 -43.50 21.89
N PRO A 377 1.00 -43.77 21.20
CA PRO A 377 1.28 -45.10 20.69
C PRO A 377 1.13 -46.05 21.87
N ALA A 378 0.16 -46.96 21.77
CA ALA A 378 -0.15 -47.89 22.85
C ALA A 378 1.18 -48.53 23.26
N LYS A 379 1.62 -48.26 24.50
CA LYS A 379 2.78 -48.93 25.09
C LYS A 379 2.50 -50.41 24.93
N THR A 380 3.13 -51.02 23.95
CA THR A 380 3.07 -52.46 23.75
C THR A 380 3.90 -52.99 24.90
N SER A 381 3.24 -53.36 26.01
CA SER A 381 3.90 -54.04 27.11
C SER A 381 4.24 -55.45 26.64
N SER A 382 5.34 -55.58 25.90
CA SER A 382 5.98 -56.86 25.64
C SER A 382 6.72 -57.28 26.91
N GLY A 383 5.95 -57.65 27.93
CA GLY A 383 6.43 -58.46 29.05
C GLY A 383 6.32 -59.92 28.67
N LEU A 384 7.20 -60.39 27.79
CA LEU A 384 7.45 -61.82 27.59
C LEU A 384 8.56 -62.21 28.57
N GLN A 385 8.17 -62.65 29.77
CA GLN A 385 9.07 -63.38 30.66
C GLN A 385 9.34 -64.75 30.04
N PHE A 386 10.56 -64.95 29.55
CA PHE A 386 11.09 -66.29 29.31
C PHE A 386 11.66 -66.80 30.64
N SER A 387 10.98 -67.79 31.23
CA SER A 387 11.59 -68.70 32.19
C SER A 387 12.37 -69.76 31.41
N VAL A 388 13.63 -69.96 31.78
CA VAL A 388 14.56 -71.00 31.29
C VAL A 388 15.09 -71.69 32.56
N PRO A 389 15.31 -73.03 32.53
CA PRO A 389 14.85 -73.96 33.57
C PRO A 389 15.61 -73.96 34.88
#